data_AF-A0A7U3RLR2-F1
#
_entry.id   AF-A0A7U3RLR2-F1
#
_cell.length_a   1.000
_cell.length_b   1.000
_cell.length_c   1.000
_cell.angle_alpha   90.00
_cell.angle_beta   90.00
_cell.angle_gamma   90.00
#
_symmetry.space_group_name_H-M   'P 1'
#
loop_
_entity.id
_entity.type
_entity.pdbx_description
1 polymer ?
#
loop_
_entity_poly.entity_id
_entity_poly.type
_entity_poly.pdbx_seq_one_letter_code
_entity_poly.pdbx_strand_id
1 'polypeptide(L)'
;MFGFRKNVLVLVLVVFESLALQKNNKCDIPLSAPKRIEEVINTCQDEIKIAILSEALEAFKVNEHQVVSRAKRSAFNEDEKKIAGCLLQCVYRKLNAVNEFGFPTVEGLVSLYTEGVTQKEYIAATRQAVTKCLDNAQNAHEIGAKPVEASKSCEVAYEVFDCVSLEVAKYCGQTP
;
A
#
# COMPACT_ATOMS: atom_id res chain seq x y z
N MET A 1 -63.34 4.57 -32.51
CA MET A 1 -63.23 5.23 -31.20
C MET A 1 -62.32 4.39 -30.31
N PHE A 2 -61.31 5.03 -29.73
CA PHE A 2 -60.30 4.47 -28.82
C PHE A 2 -60.91 3.92 -27.52
N GLY A 3 -60.29 2.90 -26.91
CA GLY A 3 -60.76 2.39 -25.61
C GLY A 3 -59.88 1.34 -24.92
N PHE A 4 -58.70 1.77 -24.47
CA PHE A 4 -57.92 1.30 -23.30
C PHE A 4 -57.56 -0.19 -23.10
N ARG A 5 -56.25 -0.43 -23.33
CA ARG A 5 -55.41 -1.50 -22.78
C ARG A 5 -55.54 -1.61 -21.25
N LYS A 6 -55.61 -2.85 -20.74
CA LYS A 6 -55.19 -3.21 -19.37
C LYS A 6 -54.11 -4.29 -19.48
N ASN A 7 -52.90 -3.88 -19.88
CA ASN A 7 -51.70 -4.67 -19.66
C ASN A 7 -51.34 -4.51 -18.18
N VAL A 8 -51.52 -5.59 -17.41
CA VAL A 8 -51.02 -5.70 -16.04
C VAL A 8 -49.50 -5.76 -16.13
N LEU A 9 -48.85 -4.61 -15.98
CA LEU A 9 -47.41 -4.51 -15.78
C LEU A 9 -47.14 -4.87 -14.31
N VAL A 10 -46.87 -6.15 -14.03
CA VAL A 10 -46.36 -6.57 -12.73
C VAL A 10 -44.94 -6.05 -12.60
N LEU A 11 -44.80 -4.93 -11.91
CA LEU A 11 -43.51 -4.32 -11.57
C LEU A 11 -42.95 -5.12 -10.38
N VAL A 12 -42.19 -6.18 -10.69
CA VAL A 12 -41.44 -6.94 -9.69
C VAL A 12 -40.30 -6.04 -9.19
N LEU A 13 -40.56 -5.31 -8.11
CA LEU A 13 -39.52 -4.68 -7.30
C LEU A 13 -38.73 -5.81 -6.63
N VAL A 14 -37.67 -6.25 -7.31
CA VAL A 14 -36.63 -7.06 -6.69
C VAL A 14 -35.89 -6.13 -5.73
N VAL A 15 -36.33 -6.12 -4.49
CA VAL A 15 -35.58 -5.54 -3.37
C VAL A 15 -34.36 -6.45 -3.19
N PHE A 16 -33.25 -6.08 -3.83
CA PHE A 16 -31.93 -6.56 -3.41
C PHE A 16 -31.63 -5.91 -2.05
N GLU A 17 -32.13 -6.53 -0.99
CA GLU A 17 -31.53 -6.37 0.33
C GLU A 17 -30.15 -7.02 0.24
N SER A 18 -29.14 -6.19 0.07
CA SER A 18 -27.76 -6.54 0.34
C SER A 18 -27.69 -6.97 1.81
N LEU A 19 -27.77 -8.26 2.07
CA LEU A 19 -27.34 -8.85 3.33
C LEU A 19 -25.82 -8.59 3.42
N ALA A 20 -25.48 -7.42 3.94
CA ALA A 20 -24.15 -7.17 4.46
C ALA A 20 -23.93 -8.22 5.56
N LEU A 21 -23.10 -9.22 5.25
CA LEU A 21 -22.58 -10.17 6.22
C LEU A 21 -21.81 -9.34 7.27
N GLN A 22 -22.50 -8.96 8.34
CA GLN A 22 -21.94 -8.14 9.40
C GLN A 22 -20.99 -9.01 10.23
N LYS A 23 -19.79 -9.25 9.70
CA LYS A 23 -18.65 -9.73 10.48
C LYS A 23 -18.36 -8.61 11.48
N ASN A 24 -18.46 -8.89 12.76
CA ASN A 24 -18.29 -7.90 13.83
C ASN A 24 -16.80 -7.54 13.92
N ASN A 25 -16.35 -6.66 13.02
CA ASN A 25 -14.97 -6.22 12.91
C ASN A 25 -14.66 -5.27 14.08
N LYS A 26 -13.45 -5.36 14.64
CA LYS A 26 -13.04 -4.50 15.76
C LYS A 26 -12.76 -3.05 15.33
N CYS A 27 -12.48 -2.87 14.04
CA CYS A 27 -12.23 -1.58 13.41
C CYS A 27 -12.49 -1.67 11.91
N ASP A 28 -12.78 -0.53 11.28
CA ASP A 28 -12.79 -0.42 9.83
C ASP A 28 -11.43 0.03 9.32
N ILE A 29 -10.91 -0.69 8.32
CA ILE A 29 -9.70 -0.32 7.60
C ILE A 29 -10.10 0.69 6.51
N PRO A 30 -9.50 1.90 6.47
CA PRO A 30 -9.81 2.89 5.46
C PRO A 30 -9.55 2.33 4.05
N LEU A 31 -10.54 2.45 3.16
CA LEU A 31 -10.51 1.89 1.80
C LEU A 31 -9.67 2.70 0.82
N SER A 32 -9.33 3.94 1.16
CA SER A 32 -8.60 4.87 0.30
C SER A 32 -7.55 5.64 1.09
N ALA A 33 -6.40 5.87 0.47
CA ALA A 33 -5.39 6.76 1.00
C ALA A 33 -5.95 8.20 1.09
N PRO A 34 -5.62 8.96 2.15
CA PRO A 34 -5.85 10.40 2.21
C PRO A 34 -5.34 11.13 0.96
N LYS A 35 -6.04 12.19 0.51
CA LYS A 35 -5.69 12.96 -0.70
C LYS A 35 -4.22 13.42 -0.74
N ARG A 36 -3.68 13.81 0.42
CA ARG A 36 -2.28 14.21 0.56
C ARG A 36 -1.31 13.06 0.24
N ILE A 37 -1.66 11.85 0.66
CA ILE A 37 -0.88 10.63 0.38
C ILE A 37 -1.00 10.28 -1.11
N GLU A 38 -2.18 10.43 -1.72
CA GLU A 38 -2.37 10.22 -3.17
C GLU A 38 -1.49 11.15 -4.03
N GLU A 39 -1.39 12.44 -3.68
CA GLU A 39 -0.52 13.41 -4.37
C GLU A 39 0.97 13.03 -4.29
N VAL A 40 1.40 12.58 -3.10
CA VAL A 40 2.78 12.11 -2.87
C VAL A 40 3.05 10.82 -3.64
N ILE A 41 2.09 9.89 -3.66
CA ILE A 41 2.18 8.64 -4.42
C ILE A 41 2.37 8.93 -5.92
N ASN A 42 1.62 9.89 -6.49
CA ASN A 42 1.78 10.26 -7.89
C ASN A 42 3.18 10.82 -8.18
N THR A 43 3.66 11.71 -7.32
CA THR A 43 5.02 12.27 -7.43
C THR A 43 6.08 11.18 -7.37
N CYS A 44 5.96 10.24 -6.42
CA CYS A 44 6.89 9.14 -6.27
C CYS A 44 6.84 8.14 -7.43
N GLN A 45 5.66 7.89 -8.01
CA GLN A 45 5.53 7.08 -9.20
C GLN A 45 6.25 7.70 -10.40
N ASP A 46 6.17 9.02 -10.57
CA ASP A 46 6.89 9.72 -11.63
C ASP A 46 8.41 9.66 -11.44
N GLU A 47 8.90 9.85 -10.21
CA GLU A 47 10.33 9.71 -9.89
C GLU A 47 10.85 8.29 -10.16
N ILE A 48 10.10 7.26 -9.79
CA ILE A 48 10.47 5.86 -10.04
C ILE A 48 10.43 5.54 -11.52
N LYS A 49 9.41 6.01 -12.23
CA LYS A 49 9.31 5.83 -13.68
C LYS A 49 10.51 6.45 -14.38
N ILE A 50 10.95 7.65 -13.96
CA ILE A 50 12.16 8.29 -14.48
C ILE A 50 13.39 7.46 -14.16
N ALA A 51 13.55 6.99 -12.91
CA ALA A 51 14.70 6.18 -12.50
C ALA A 51 14.80 4.86 -13.28
N ILE A 52 13.68 4.14 -13.46
CA ILE A 52 13.62 2.90 -14.26
C ILE A 52 13.95 3.19 -15.73
N LEU A 53 13.43 4.28 -16.29
CA LEU A 53 13.73 4.68 -17.66
C LEU A 53 15.21 5.04 -17.85
N SER A 54 15.82 5.71 -16.87
CA SER A 54 17.24 6.05 -16.86
C SER A 54 18.12 4.80 -16.74
N GLU A 55 17.79 3.87 -15.83
CA GLU A 55 18.49 2.59 -15.68
C GLU A 55 18.42 1.77 -16.98
N ALA A 56 17.23 1.70 -17.59
CA ALA A 56 17.07 1.06 -18.90
C ALA A 56 17.92 1.76 -19.97
N LEU A 57 17.93 3.11 -20.02
CA LEU A 57 18.72 3.88 -20.99
C LEU A 57 20.24 3.69 -20.81
N GLU A 58 20.70 3.54 -19.56
CA GLU A 58 22.09 3.22 -19.24
C GLU A 58 22.43 1.77 -19.62
N ALA A 59 21.52 0.81 -19.39
CA ALA A 59 21.67 -0.55 -19.89
C ALA A 59 21.71 -0.61 -21.42
N PHE A 60 20.93 0.22 -22.12
CA PHE A 60 20.98 0.34 -23.59
C PHE A 60 22.27 0.97 -24.13
N LYS A 61 23.02 1.71 -23.31
CA LYS A 61 24.37 2.20 -23.68
C LYS A 61 25.44 1.11 -23.54
N VAL A 62 25.10 -0.05 -22.96
CA VAL A 62 26.01 -1.19 -22.74
C VAL A 62 25.44 -2.42 -23.46
N ASN A 63 25.81 -2.57 -24.73
CA ASN A 63 25.51 -3.69 -25.64
C ASN A 63 24.17 -3.65 -26.39
N GLU A 64 24.28 -3.52 -27.71
CA GLU A 64 23.33 -4.09 -28.67
C GLU A 64 23.15 -5.59 -28.38
N HIS A 65 21.91 -6.05 -28.54
CA HIS A 65 21.39 -7.42 -28.46
C HIS A 65 20.58 -7.78 -27.20
N GLN A 66 19.29 -8.04 -27.48
CA GLN A 66 18.25 -8.71 -26.68
C GLN A 66 17.39 -7.82 -25.78
N VAL A 67 16.45 -7.13 -26.45
CA VAL A 67 15.20 -6.66 -25.86
C VAL A 67 14.37 -7.89 -25.45
N VAL A 68 14.32 -8.19 -24.15
CA VAL A 68 13.43 -9.24 -23.61
C VAL A 68 12.09 -8.62 -23.22
N SER A 69 11.05 -9.18 -23.81
CA SER A 69 9.65 -8.81 -23.76
C SER A 69 9.07 -8.69 -22.35
N ARG A 70 8.35 -7.59 -22.11
CA ARG A 70 7.37 -7.41 -21.02
C ARG A 70 6.32 -8.52 -21.07
N ALA A 71 6.25 -9.34 -20.03
CA ALA A 71 5.14 -10.26 -19.77
C ALA A 71 4.43 -9.91 -18.46
N LYS A 72 3.13 -10.14 -18.45
CA LYS A 72 2.09 -9.54 -17.60
C LYS A 72 1.62 -10.53 -16.53
N ARG A 73 1.51 -10.07 -15.28
CA ARG A 73 0.67 -10.52 -14.14
C ARG A 73 0.56 -12.02 -13.82
N SER A 74 1.22 -12.44 -12.74
CA SER A 74 0.74 -13.36 -11.69
C SER A 74 1.59 -13.15 -10.44
N ALA A 75 0.99 -13.17 -9.23
CA ALA A 75 1.62 -13.05 -7.89
C ALA A 75 2.92 -12.23 -7.83
N PHE A 76 2.87 -10.99 -7.30
CA PHE A 76 3.94 -9.99 -7.42
C PHE A 76 5.35 -10.59 -7.45
N ASN A 77 6.01 -10.50 -8.61
CA ASN A 77 7.35 -11.04 -8.80
C ASN A 77 8.34 -10.24 -7.92
N GLU A 78 9.52 -10.78 -7.60
CA GLU A 78 10.49 -10.09 -6.73
C GLU A 78 10.84 -8.66 -7.22
N ASP A 79 10.85 -8.46 -8.54
CA ASP A 79 11.03 -7.14 -9.14
C ASP A 79 9.87 -6.17 -8.86
N GLU A 80 8.63 -6.65 -8.81
CA GLU A 80 7.46 -5.81 -8.51
C GLU A 80 7.42 -5.45 -7.02
N LYS A 81 7.82 -6.37 -6.13
CA LYS A 81 8.02 -6.06 -4.71
C LYS A 81 9.09 -5.00 -4.52
N LYS A 82 10.21 -5.11 -5.24
CA LYS A 82 11.28 -4.10 -5.24
C LYS A 82 10.77 -2.72 -5.68
N ILE A 83 9.99 -2.66 -6.76
CA ILE A 83 9.39 -1.42 -7.25
C ILE A 83 8.41 -0.83 -6.21
N ALA A 84 7.51 -1.67 -5.66
CA ALA A 84 6.58 -1.25 -4.62
C ALA A 84 7.30 -0.76 -3.37
N GLY A 85 8.36 -1.45 -2.96
CA GLY A 85 9.24 -1.06 -1.85
C GLY A 85 9.91 0.28 -2.06
N CYS A 86 10.45 0.55 -3.25
CA CYS A 86 11.02 1.85 -3.57
C CYS A 86 9.96 2.96 -3.60
N LEU A 87 8.74 2.66 -4.05
CA LEU A 87 7.62 3.60 -4.00
C LEU A 87 7.27 3.96 -2.55
N LEU A 88 7.13 2.95 -1.70
CA LEU A 88 6.87 3.13 -0.27
C LEU A 88 7.99 3.93 0.39
N GLN A 89 9.25 3.63 0.09
CA GLN A 89 10.39 4.36 0.63
C GLN A 89 10.39 5.84 0.21
N CYS A 90 10.01 6.15 -1.03
CA CYS A 90 9.82 7.53 -1.47
C CYS A 90 8.70 8.23 -0.69
N VAL A 91 7.55 7.57 -0.52
CA VAL A 91 6.42 8.10 0.24
C VAL A 91 6.83 8.37 1.69
N TYR A 92 7.51 7.42 2.32
CA TYR A 92 7.99 7.56 3.70
C TYR A 92 8.94 8.74 3.86
N ARG A 93 9.87 8.95 2.91
CA ARG A 93 10.77 10.11 2.93
C ARG A 93 10.02 11.43 2.78
N LYS A 94 9.14 11.55 1.78
CA LYS A 94 8.41 12.81 1.50
C LYS A 94 7.42 13.18 2.61
N LEU A 95 6.96 12.21 3.38
CA LEU A 95 6.06 12.41 4.52
C LEU A 95 6.79 12.44 5.86
N ASN A 96 8.13 12.49 5.86
CA ASN A 96 8.98 12.51 7.06
C ASN A 96 8.69 11.33 8.01
N ALA A 97 8.38 10.18 7.44
CA ALA A 97 8.12 8.95 8.17
C ALA A 97 9.36 8.07 8.38
N VAL A 98 10.54 8.54 7.98
CA VAL A 98 11.84 7.89 8.19
C VAL A 98 12.75 8.75 9.06
N ASN A 99 13.75 8.13 9.70
CA ASN A 99 14.82 8.81 10.40
C ASN A 99 15.90 9.33 9.43
N GLU A 100 16.96 9.94 9.98
CA GLU A 100 18.10 10.49 9.22
C GLU A 100 18.84 9.46 8.35
N PHE A 101 18.73 8.17 8.70
CA PHE A 101 19.33 7.06 7.95
C PHE A 101 18.38 6.45 6.91
N GLY A 102 17.15 6.96 6.80
CA GLY A 102 16.13 6.47 5.89
C GLY A 102 15.38 5.23 6.40
N PHE A 103 15.52 4.87 7.68
CA PHE A 103 14.76 3.77 8.28
C PHE A 103 13.40 4.28 8.79
N PRO A 104 12.28 3.57 8.56
CA PRO A 104 10.95 4.03 9.00
C PRO A 104 10.84 4.18 10.53
N THR A 105 10.02 5.13 10.98
CA THR A 105 9.83 5.44 12.42
C THR A 105 8.41 5.11 12.87
N VAL A 106 8.25 4.82 14.17
CA VAL A 106 6.93 4.52 14.73
C VAL A 106 5.99 5.71 14.56
N GLU A 107 6.43 6.89 14.95
CA GLU A 107 5.66 8.13 14.89
C GLU A 107 5.26 8.47 13.46
N GLY A 108 6.23 8.35 12.54
CA GLY A 108 6.06 8.61 11.12
C GLY A 108 5.01 7.71 10.48
N LEU A 109 5.15 6.39 10.63
CA LEU A 109 4.23 5.43 10.04
C LEU A 109 2.85 5.46 10.70
N VAL A 110 2.76 5.63 12.02
CA VAL A 110 1.47 5.79 12.69
C VAL A 110 0.75 7.02 12.16
N SER A 111 1.44 8.16 12.05
CA SER A 111 0.85 9.37 11.47
C SER A 111 0.38 9.14 10.03
N LEU A 112 1.16 8.41 9.23
CA LEU A 112 0.85 8.10 7.83
C LEU A 112 -0.44 7.27 7.70
N TYR A 113 -0.52 6.15 8.41
CA TYR A 113 -1.64 5.22 8.29
C TYR A 113 -2.93 5.71 8.97
N THR A 114 -2.81 6.62 9.94
CA THR A 114 -3.96 7.10 10.72
C THR A 114 -4.41 8.52 10.34
N GLU A 115 -3.79 9.12 9.33
CA GLU A 115 -4.21 10.43 8.82
C GLU A 115 -5.69 10.38 8.40
N GLY A 116 -6.51 11.25 9.00
CA GLY A 116 -7.95 11.31 8.74
C GLY A 116 -8.78 10.21 9.39
N VAL A 117 -8.19 9.28 10.15
CA VAL A 117 -8.91 8.23 10.86
C VAL A 117 -9.35 8.70 12.25
N THR A 118 -10.61 8.44 12.59
CA THR A 118 -11.21 8.82 13.89
C THR A 118 -11.40 7.65 14.85
N GLN A 119 -11.36 6.41 14.36
CA GLN A 119 -11.54 5.20 15.17
C GLN A 119 -10.31 4.94 16.04
N LYS A 120 -10.50 4.96 17.37
CA LYS A 120 -9.40 4.80 18.33
C LYS A 120 -8.80 3.41 18.29
N GLU A 121 -9.64 2.41 18.04
CA GLU A 121 -9.28 1.00 17.91
C GLU A 121 -8.34 0.80 16.73
N TYR A 122 -8.64 1.42 15.58
CA TYR A 122 -7.76 1.40 14.41
C TYR A 122 -6.42 2.08 14.69
N ILE A 123 -6.43 3.24 15.35
CA ILE A 123 -5.18 3.97 15.69
C ILE A 123 -4.31 3.12 16.64
N ALA A 124 -4.92 2.50 17.64
CA ALA A 124 -4.21 1.63 18.59
C ALA A 124 -3.65 0.38 17.89
N ALA A 125 -4.45 -0.27 17.05
CA ALA A 125 -4.04 -1.43 16.25
C ALA A 125 -2.84 -1.09 15.36
N THR A 126 -2.91 0.03 14.65
CA THR A 126 -1.86 0.51 13.76
C THR A 126 -0.58 0.81 14.53
N ARG A 127 -0.64 1.48 15.69
CA ARG A 127 0.54 1.70 16.52
C ARG A 127 1.19 0.40 16.99
N GLN A 128 0.39 -0.54 17.44
CA GLN A 128 0.88 -1.84 17.90
C GLN A 128 1.54 -2.62 16.75
N ALA A 129 0.90 -2.64 15.58
CA ALA A 129 1.40 -3.28 14.37
C ALA A 129 2.72 -2.65 13.92
N VAL A 130 2.77 -1.32 13.80
CA VAL A 130 3.98 -0.58 13.39
C VAL A 130 5.14 -0.86 14.34
N THR A 131 4.93 -0.77 15.66
CA THR A 131 5.99 -1.02 16.65
C THR A 131 6.57 -2.42 16.47
N LYS A 132 5.71 -3.44 16.43
CA LYS A 132 6.12 -4.83 16.24
C LYS A 132 6.87 -5.05 14.92
N CYS A 133 6.38 -4.48 13.82
CA CYS A 133 6.97 -4.69 12.50
C CYS A 133 8.31 -3.97 12.33
N LEU A 134 8.49 -2.80 12.95
CA LEU A 134 9.77 -2.10 12.96
C LEU A 134 10.80 -2.83 13.81
N ASP A 135 10.42 -3.34 14.98
CA ASP A 135 11.30 -4.16 15.82
C ASP A 135 11.77 -5.41 15.05
N ASN A 136 10.85 -6.07 14.35
CA ASN A 136 11.19 -7.23 13.51
C ASN A 136 12.16 -6.86 12.39
N ALA A 137 11.88 -5.79 11.65
CA ALA A 137 12.73 -5.34 10.54
C ALA A 137 14.13 -4.92 11.02
N GLN A 138 14.21 -4.23 12.17
CA GLN A 138 15.48 -3.80 12.74
C GLN A 138 16.35 -5.00 13.13
N ASN A 139 15.75 -6.03 13.72
CA ASN A 139 16.42 -7.27 14.07
C ASN A 139 16.83 -8.10 12.84
N ALA A 140 15.99 -8.15 11.80
CA ALA A 140 16.25 -8.93 10.59
C ALA A 140 17.38 -8.34 9.72
N HIS A 141 17.49 -7.01 9.68
CA HIS A 141 18.43 -6.31 8.80
C HIS A 141 19.66 -5.76 9.52
N GLU A 142 19.84 -6.08 10.81
CA GLU A 142 20.93 -5.58 11.67
C GLU A 142 21.10 -4.05 11.55
N ILE A 143 19.97 -3.31 11.50
CA ILE A 143 19.96 -1.87 11.24
C ILE A 143 20.55 -1.16 12.47
N GLY A 144 21.86 -0.89 12.41
CA GLY A 144 22.62 -0.09 13.38
C GLY A 144 22.69 1.39 13.00
N ALA A 145 23.67 2.11 13.55
CA ALA A 145 23.88 3.56 13.35
C ALA A 145 24.50 3.93 11.98
N LYS A 146 24.16 3.22 10.90
CA LYS A 146 24.70 3.45 9.55
C LYS A 146 23.58 3.76 8.55
N PRO A 147 23.87 4.58 7.52
CA PRO A 147 22.93 4.80 6.42
C PRO A 147 22.56 3.48 5.74
N VAL A 148 21.27 3.25 5.52
CA VAL A 148 20.78 2.07 4.81
C VAL A 148 21.01 2.28 3.31
N GLU A 149 21.60 1.30 2.62
CA GLU A 149 21.74 1.33 1.17
C GLU A 149 20.37 1.49 0.50
N ALA A 150 20.30 2.14 -0.67
CA ALA A 150 19.04 2.43 -1.33
C ALA A 150 18.23 1.16 -1.65
N SER A 151 18.87 0.09 -2.12
CA SER A 151 18.19 -1.18 -2.43
C SER A 151 17.63 -1.84 -1.16
N LYS A 152 18.40 -1.87 -0.07
CA LYS A 152 17.95 -2.38 1.23
C LYS A 152 16.83 -1.52 1.82
N SER A 153 16.87 -0.21 1.60
CA SER A 153 15.81 0.71 2.04
C SER A 153 14.47 0.41 1.37
N CYS A 154 14.48 0.08 0.08
CA CYS A 154 13.27 -0.33 -0.63
C CYS A 154 12.70 -1.66 -0.09
N GLU A 155 13.58 -2.63 0.15
CA GLU A 155 13.21 -3.95 0.69
C GLU A 155 12.57 -3.82 2.08
N VAL A 156 13.24 -3.13 3.01
CA VAL A 156 12.73 -2.84 4.36
C VAL A 156 11.38 -2.13 4.30
N ALA A 157 11.22 -1.14 3.40
CA ALA A 157 9.95 -0.42 3.27
C ALA A 157 8.80 -1.35 2.86
N TYR A 158 9.04 -2.28 1.93
CA TYR A 158 8.04 -3.26 1.52
C TYR A 158 7.69 -4.24 2.65
N GLU A 159 8.70 -4.80 3.33
CA GLU A 159 8.50 -5.76 4.42
C GLU A 159 7.73 -5.15 5.59
N VAL A 160 8.08 -3.92 5.98
CA VAL A 160 7.37 -3.19 7.04
C VAL A 160 5.92 -2.93 6.63
N PHE A 161 5.68 -2.49 5.39
CA PHE A 161 4.32 -2.28 4.89
C PHE A 161 3.47 -3.56 4.92
N ASP A 162 4.03 -4.67 4.42
CA ASP A 162 3.34 -5.96 4.36
C ASP A 162 3.02 -6.47 5.77
N CYS A 163 4.00 -6.43 6.67
CA CYS A 163 3.83 -6.79 8.07
C CYS A 163 2.75 -5.95 8.76
N VAL A 164 2.78 -4.62 8.62
CA VAL A 164 1.79 -3.73 9.26
C VAL A 164 0.40 -4.02 8.73
N SER A 165 0.26 -4.18 7.41
CA SER A 165 -1.02 -4.50 6.77
C SER A 165 -1.61 -5.81 7.31
N LEU A 166 -0.78 -6.85 7.44
CA LEU A 166 -1.19 -8.14 8.00
C LEU A 166 -1.58 -8.05 9.48
N GLU A 167 -0.81 -7.34 10.30
CA GLU A 167 -1.09 -7.22 11.74
C GLU A 167 -2.35 -6.38 12.01
N VAL A 168 -2.58 -5.30 11.26
CA VAL A 168 -3.81 -4.50 11.35
C VAL A 168 -5.02 -5.31 10.90
N ALA A 169 -4.91 -6.06 9.79
CA ALA A 169 -5.98 -6.93 9.30
C ALA A 169 -6.37 -8.00 10.34
N LYS A 170 -5.36 -8.68 10.92
CA LYS A 170 -5.54 -9.64 12.03
C LYS A 170 -6.26 -9.00 13.21
N TYR A 171 -5.85 -7.79 13.61
CA TYR A 171 -6.47 -7.09 14.74
C TYR A 171 -7.93 -6.72 14.46
N CYS A 172 -8.21 -6.10 13.31
CA CYS A 172 -9.56 -5.66 12.95
C CYS A 172 -10.52 -6.83 12.64
N GLY A 173 -10.02 -8.07 12.54
CA GLY A 173 -10.83 -9.25 12.23
C GLY A 173 -11.08 -9.46 10.73
N GLN A 174 -10.36 -8.73 9.89
CA GLN A 174 -10.34 -8.92 8.44
C GLN A 174 -9.27 -9.98 8.14
N THR A 175 -9.70 -11.23 7.95
CA THR A 175 -8.81 -12.27 7.40
C THR A 175 -8.69 -12.05 5.89
N PRO A 176 -7.52 -12.30 5.29
CA PRO A 176 -7.22 -12.01 3.88
C PRO A 176 -8.17 -12.69 2.90
#